data_AF-A0A8X6K0A6-F1
#
_entry.id   AF-A0A8X6K0A6-F1
#
_cell.length_a   1.000
_cell.length_b   1.000
_cell.length_c   1.000
_cell.angle_alpha   90.00
_cell.angle_beta   90.00
_cell.angle_gamma   90.00
#
_symmetry.space_group_name_H-M   'P 1'
#
loop_
_entity.id
_entity.type
_entity.pdbx_description
1 polymer ?
#
loop_
_entity_poly.entity_id
_entity_poly.type
_entity_poly.pdbx_seq_one_letter_code
_entity_poly.pdbx_strand_id
1 'polypeptide(L)'
;MSFLSRARKVDLITLAEELGLTVEPNAKISDLLRLITNDKNYDDDFTKDCLEVITNERKEEEQRRDEHEKREWEYELKKLELESKATLSDGNVPLTVPKLNLMKLMPRYDAESDISV
;
A
#
# COMPACT_ATOMS: atom_id res chain seq x y z
N MET A 1 -10.60 15.08 -21.04
CA MET A 1 -10.01 14.68 -19.74
C MET A 1 -10.45 13.26 -19.35
N SER A 2 -9.94 12.21 -20.01
CA SER A 2 -10.30 10.81 -19.65
C SER A 2 -9.38 10.18 -18.60
N PHE A 3 -8.28 10.84 -18.22
CA PHE A 3 -7.29 10.30 -17.28
C PHE A 3 -7.69 10.55 -15.82
N LEU A 4 -8.20 11.74 -15.49
CA LEU A 4 -8.64 12.07 -14.13
C LEU A 4 -9.78 11.15 -13.65
N SER A 5 -10.68 10.73 -14.55
CA SER A 5 -11.79 9.83 -14.20
C SER A 5 -11.33 8.41 -13.84
N ARG A 6 -10.09 8.03 -14.17
CA ARG A 6 -9.48 6.73 -13.82
C ARG A 6 -8.60 6.81 -12.57
N ALA A 7 -8.32 8.01 -12.07
CA ALA A 7 -7.48 8.22 -10.90
C ALA A 7 -8.19 7.79 -9.61
N ARG A 8 -7.41 7.36 -8.61
CA ARG A 8 -7.97 7.06 -7.28
C ARG A 8 -8.38 8.36 -6.59
N LYS A 9 -9.38 8.29 -5.72
CA LYS A 9 -9.85 9.46 -4.94
C LYS A 9 -8.71 10.11 -4.16
N VAL A 10 -7.85 9.32 -3.53
CA VAL A 10 -6.68 9.81 -2.79
C VAL A 10 -5.73 10.61 -3.70
N ASP A 11 -5.44 10.09 -4.89
CA ASP A 11 -4.56 10.76 -5.86
C ASP A 11 -5.17 12.10 -6.34
N LEU A 12 -6.50 12.14 -6.52
CA LEU A 12 -7.22 13.37 -6.88
C LEU A 12 -7.26 14.42 -5.77
N ILE A 13 -7.32 13.99 -4.49
CA ILE A 13 -7.25 14.91 -3.34
C ILE A 13 -5.86 15.54 -3.30
N THR A 14 -4.81 14.74 -3.34
CA THR A 14 -3.43 15.22 -3.35
C THR A 14 -3.18 16.15 -4.53
N LEU A 15 -3.67 15.80 -5.73
CA LEU A 15 -3.56 16.66 -6.91
C LEU A 15 -4.23 18.02 -6.68
N ALA A 16 -5.43 18.05 -6.12
CA ALA A 16 -6.11 19.30 -5.82
C ALA A 16 -5.36 20.14 -4.78
N GLU A 17 -4.76 19.51 -3.76
CA GLU A 17 -3.91 20.17 -2.76
C GLU A 17 -2.63 20.76 -3.39
N GLU A 18 -1.94 20.02 -4.27
CA GLU A 18 -0.76 20.48 -5.01
C GLU A 18 -1.08 21.65 -5.96
N LEU A 19 -2.28 21.66 -6.54
CA LEU A 19 -2.80 22.78 -7.33
C LEU A 19 -3.25 23.97 -6.46
N GLY A 20 -3.13 23.89 -5.13
CA GLY A 20 -3.53 24.94 -4.19
C GLY A 20 -5.05 25.08 -4.04
N LEU A 21 -5.82 24.07 -4.43
CA LEU A 21 -7.27 24.06 -4.33
C LEU A 21 -7.70 23.57 -2.95
N THR A 22 -8.72 24.20 -2.37
CA THR A 22 -9.28 23.76 -1.09
C THR A 22 -10.20 22.57 -1.31
N VAL A 23 -9.81 21.41 -0.78
CA VAL A 23 -10.61 20.17 -0.84
C VAL A 23 -11.50 20.05 0.38
N GLU A 24 -12.79 19.80 0.18
CA GLU A 24 -13.67 19.47 1.28
C GLU A 24 -13.41 18.03 1.80
N PRO A 25 -13.41 17.79 3.12
CA PRO A 25 -13.14 16.46 3.68
C PRO A 25 -14.04 15.33 3.15
N ASN A 26 -15.27 15.69 2.74
CA ASN A 26 -16.27 14.76 2.22
C ASN A 26 -16.50 14.89 0.71
N ALA A 27 -15.59 15.56 -0.02
CA ALA A 27 -15.70 15.75 -1.46
C ALA A 27 -15.86 14.41 -2.18
N LYS A 28 -16.77 14.33 -3.15
CA LYS A 28 -16.90 13.17 -4.04
C LYS A 28 -15.90 13.29 -5.18
N ILE A 29 -15.63 12.17 -5.85
CA ILE A 29 -14.77 12.16 -7.06
C ILE A 29 -15.31 13.15 -8.10
N SER A 30 -16.62 13.20 -8.32
CA SER A 30 -17.24 14.17 -9.23
C SER A 30 -16.94 15.63 -8.85
N ASP A 31 -16.92 15.93 -7.55
CA ASP A 31 -16.69 17.28 -7.05
C ASP A 31 -15.21 17.65 -7.20
N LEU A 32 -14.29 16.73 -6.91
CA LEU A 32 -12.85 16.88 -7.12
C LEU A 32 -12.52 17.11 -8.60
N LEU A 33 -13.07 16.28 -9.49
CA LEU A 33 -12.89 16.43 -10.94
C LEU A 33 -13.33 17.82 -11.39
N ARG A 34 -14.53 18.25 -10.96
CA ARG A 34 -15.05 19.55 -11.31
C ARG A 34 -14.22 20.69 -10.72
N LEU A 35 -13.73 20.54 -9.49
CA LEU A 35 -12.88 21.52 -8.82
C LEU A 35 -11.59 21.74 -9.59
N ILE A 36 -10.92 20.66 -10.00
CA ILE A 36 -9.68 20.70 -10.76
C ILE A 36 -9.92 21.30 -12.16
N THR A 37 -10.91 20.79 -12.91
CA THR A 37 -11.11 21.22 -14.30
C THR A 37 -11.73 22.61 -14.45
N ASN A 38 -12.38 23.14 -13.41
CA ASN A 38 -12.95 24.49 -13.44
C ASN A 38 -11.95 25.57 -12.99
N ASP A 39 -10.73 25.19 -12.59
CA ASP A 39 -9.71 26.17 -12.26
C ASP A 39 -9.32 26.99 -13.50
N LYS A 40 -9.08 28.29 -13.31
CA LYS A 40 -8.76 29.20 -14.41
C LYS A 40 -7.39 28.92 -15.03
N ASN A 41 -6.51 28.31 -14.26
CA ASN A 41 -5.16 27.96 -14.63
C ASN A 41 -5.04 26.47 -14.97
N TYR A 42 -6.17 25.78 -15.20
CA TYR A 42 -6.16 24.38 -15.59
C TYR A 42 -5.37 24.20 -16.89
N ASP A 43 -4.34 23.36 -16.82
CA ASP A 43 -3.53 22.91 -17.95
C ASP A 43 -3.55 21.38 -17.97
N ASP A 44 -3.94 20.80 -19.12
CA ASP A 44 -4.18 19.36 -19.22
C ASP A 44 -2.90 18.54 -19.09
N ASP A 45 -1.82 19.00 -19.72
CA ASP A 45 -0.54 18.31 -19.75
C ASP A 45 0.12 18.38 -18.38
N PHE A 46 0.15 19.57 -17.77
CA PHE A 46 0.66 19.75 -16.41
C PHE A 46 -0.11 18.91 -15.39
N THR A 47 -1.45 18.92 -15.46
CA THR A 47 -2.29 18.16 -14.53
C THR A 47 -2.06 16.66 -14.68
N LYS A 48 -1.85 16.20 -15.91
CA LYS A 48 -1.55 14.79 -16.20
C LYS A 48 -0.18 14.39 -15.67
N ASP A 49 0.85 15.21 -15.87
CA ASP A 49 2.21 14.96 -15.37
C ASP A 49 2.23 14.94 -13.83
N CYS A 50 1.56 15.90 -13.17
CA CYS A 50 1.41 15.91 -11.72
C CYS A 50 0.74 14.63 -11.21
N LEU A 51 -0.35 14.21 -11.85
CA LEU A 51 -1.06 13.00 -11.43
C LEU A 51 -0.22 11.73 -11.63
N GLU A 52 0.61 11.68 -12.67
CA GLU A 52 1.53 10.56 -12.91
C GLU A 52 2.56 10.45 -11.79
N VAL A 53 3.17 11.57 -11.37
CA VAL A 53 4.11 11.61 -10.25
C VAL A 53 3.44 11.14 -8.96
N ILE A 54 2.28 11.70 -8.59
CA ILE A 54 1.54 11.31 -7.38
C ILE A 54 1.20 9.81 -7.40
N THR A 55 0.74 9.31 -8.54
CA THR A 55 0.39 7.89 -8.70
C THR A 55 1.62 6.99 -8.54
N ASN A 56 2.77 7.43 -9.06
CA ASN A 56 4.01 6.67 -8.98
C ASN A 56 4.56 6.66 -7.56
N GLU A 57 4.63 7.81 -6.88
CA GLU A 57 5.08 7.92 -5.49
C GLU A 57 4.26 7.02 -4.56
N ARG A 58 2.93 7.02 -4.71
CA ARG A 58 2.06 6.13 -3.92
C ARG A 58 2.38 4.65 -4.15
N LYS A 59 2.61 4.25 -5.41
CA LYS A 59 2.96 2.86 -5.75
C LYS A 59 4.32 2.47 -5.19
N GLU A 60 5.31 3.36 -5.27
CA GLU A 60 6.63 3.12 -4.71
C GLU A 60 6.58 2.99 -3.18
N GLU A 61 5.74 3.78 -2.51
CA GLU A 61 5.54 3.66 -1.07
C GLU A 61 4.85 2.36 -0.66
N GLU A 62 3.83 1.94 -1.41
CA GLU A 62 3.14 0.66 -1.24
C GLU A 62 4.13 -0.51 -1.41
N GLN A 63 4.89 -0.52 -2.50
CA GLN A 63 5.92 -1.54 -2.77
C GLN A 63 6.98 -1.59 -1.67
N ARG A 64 7.48 -0.43 -1.23
CA ARG A 64 8.50 -0.38 -0.18
C ARG A 64 7.98 -0.92 1.16
N ARG A 65 6.70 -0.68 1.47
CA ARG A 65 6.04 -1.23 2.65
C ARG A 65 5.92 -2.75 2.55
N ASP A 66 5.48 -3.26 1.41
CA ASP A 66 5.34 -4.70 1.17
C ASP A 66 6.69 -5.42 1.23
N GLU A 67 7.72 -4.84 0.62
CA GLU A 67 9.09 -5.37 0.70
C GLU A 67 9.65 -5.36 2.11
N HIS A 68 9.31 -4.34 2.90
CA HIS A 68 9.72 -4.26 4.30
C HIS A 68 9.00 -5.32 5.14
N GLU A 69 7.69 -5.49 4.97
CA GLU A 69 6.91 -6.53 5.66
C GLU A 69 7.42 -7.93 5.30
N LYS A 70 7.70 -8.18 4.02
CA LYS A 70 8.27 -9.45 3.56
C LYS A 70 9.65 -9.72 4.19
N ARG A 71 10.52 -8.71 4.28
CA ARG A 71 11.84 -8.86 4.92
C ARG A 71 11.75 -9.15 6.41
N GLU A 72 10.90 -8.45 7.14
CA GLU A 72 10.65 -8.70 8.56
C GLU A 72 10.14 -10.13 8.78
N TRP A 73 9.21 -10.56 7.93
CA TRP A 73 8.68 -11.92 7.95
C TRP A 73 9.74 -12.99 7.70
N GLU A 74 10.55 -12.82 6.66
CA GLU A 74 11.66 -13.73 6.35
C GLU A 74 12.68 -13.79 7.49
N TYR A 75 12.95 -12.66 8.13
CA TYR A 75 13.83 -12.58 9.30
C TYR A 75 13.26 -13.36 10.51
N GLU A 76 11.98 -13.18 10.81
CA GLU A 76 11.31 -13.89 11.91
C GLU A 76 11.25 -15.40 11.66
N LEU A 77 10.96 -15.81 10.42
CA LEU A 77 10.95 -17.22 10.02
C LEU A 77 12.34 -17.86 10.18
N LYS A 78 13.40 -17.17 9.76
CA LYS A 78 14.78 -17.66 9.86
C LYS A 78 15.23 -17.79 11.32
N LYS A 79 14.83 -16.86 12.19
CA LYS A 79 15.11 -16.93 13.62
C LYS A 79 14.47 -18.16 14.25
N LEU A 80 13.20 -18.42 13.93
CA LEU A 80 12.46 -19.57 14.43
C LEU A 80 13.05 -20.91 13.96
N GLU A 81 13.50 -20.98 12.70
CA GLU A 81 14.18 -22.16 12.18
C GLU A 81 15.48 -22.47 12.96
N LEU A 82 16.26 -21.44 13.29
CA LEU A 82 17.49 -21.60 14.06
C LEU A 82 17.21 -22.11 15.47
N GLU A 83 16.20 -21.56 16.14
CA GLU A 83 15.78 -21.97 17.49
C GLU A 83 15.25 -23.42 17.50
N SER A 84 14.45 -23.79 16.51
CA SER A 84 14.00 -25.18 16.31
C SER A 84 15.18 -26.14 16.07
N LYS A 85 16.14 -25.77 15.22
CA LYS A 85 17.35 -26.59 14.99
C LYS A 85 18.21 -26.75 16.24
N ALA A 86 18.35 -25.69 17.05
CA ALA A 86 19.12 -25.73 18.30
C ALA A 86 18.47 -26.64 19.35
N THR A 87 17.13 -26.66 19.44
CA THR A 87 16.39 -27.51 20.39
C THR A 87 16.37 -28.99 20.01
N LEU A 88 16.60 -29.34 18.73
CA LEU A 88 16.71 -30.74 18.28
C LEU A 88 18.12 -31.35 18.49
N SER A 89 19.15 -30.53 18.69
CA SER A 89 20.52 -31.01 18.92
C SER A 89 20.85 -31.38 20.36
N ASP A 90 20.08 -30.88 21.34
CA ASP A 90 20.19 -31.30 22.75
C ASP A 90 19.19 -32.44 23.00
N GLY A 91 19.70 -33.67 23.12
CA GLY A 91 18.92 -34.92 23.20
C GLY A 91 18.06 -35.13 24.47
N ASN A 92 17.37 -34.11 24.97
CA ASN A 92 16.43 -34.23 26.07
C ASN A 92 15.15 -33.43 25.79
N VAL A 93 14.07 -34.12 25.44
CA VAL A 93 12.80 -33.52 25.02
C VAL A 93 11.75 -33.60 26.13
N PRO A 94 11.36 -32.48 26.76
CA PRO A 94 9.97 -32.29 27.17
C PRO A 94 9.25 -31.62 26.00
N LEU A 95 8.24 -32.30 25.48
CA LEU A 95 7.39 -31.86 24.38
C LEU A 95 6.56 -30.63 24.78
N THR A 96 7.19 -29.46 24.87
CA THR A 96 6.50 -28.17 24.88
C THR A 96 6.86 -27.49 23.58
N VAL A 97 6.29 -27.99 22.48
CA VAL A 97 6.16 -27.17 21.27
C VAL A 97 5.51 -25.87 21.70
N PRO A 98 6.20 -24.70 21.60
CA PRO A 98 5.54 -23.43 21.78
C PRO A 98 4.35 -23.45 20.83
N LYS A 99 3.14 -23.12 21.31
CA LYS A 99 1.93 -23.06 20.47
C LYS A 99 2.24 -22.19 19.24
N LEU A 100 2.62 -22.84 18.14
CA LEU A 100 2.91 -22.22 16.86
C LEU A 100 1.60 -21.62 16.40
N ASN A 101 1.47 -20.30 16.53
CA ASN A 101 0.35 -19.59 15.94
C ASN A 101 0.59 -19.58 14.43
N LEU A 102 0.14 -20.63 13.75
CA LEU A 102 0.25 -20.78 12.30
C LEU A 102 -0.40 -19.59 11.55
N MET A 103 -1.37 -18.92 12.18
CA MET A 103 -1.97 -17.66 11.70
C MET A 103 -1.00 -16.48 11.64
N LYS A 104 0.09 -16.50 12.41
CA LYS A 104 1.21 -15.55 12.29
C LYS A 104 2.32 -16.03 11.35
N LEU A 105 2.14 -17.18 10.71
CA LEU A 105 3.09 -17.80 9.78
C LEU A 105 2.52 -17.91 8.36
N MET A 106 1.32 -17.40 8.11
CA MET A 106 0.80 -17.20 6.76
C MET A 106 0.89 -15.73 6.36
N PRO A 107 1.44 -15.41 5.17
CA PRO A 107 1.31 -14.07 4.60
C PRO A 107 -0.15 -13.67 4.64
N ARG A 108 -0.45 -12.45 5.13
CA ARG A 108 -1.82 -11.94 5.10
C ARG A 108 -2.19 -11.68 3.65
N TYR A 109 -2.87 -12.64 3.05
CA TYR A 109 -3.50 -12.45 1.75
C TYR A 109 -4.63 -11.44 1.93
N ASP A 110 -4.45 -10.22 1.43
CA ASP A 110 -5.53 -9.25 1.30
C ASP A 110 -6.31 -9.61 0.04
N ALA A 111 -7.49 -10.22 0.20
CA ALA A 111 -8.30 -10.71 -0.92
C ALA A 111 -8.88 -9.57 -1.78
N GLU A 112 -8.77 -8.32 -1.34
CA GLU A 112 -9.38 -7.15 -1.98
C GLU A 112 -8.55 -6.59 -3.15
N SER A 113 -7.29 -7.01 -3.34
CA SER A 113 -6.41 -6.50 -4.41
C SER A 113 -6.41 -7.34 -5.69
N ASP A 114 -6.94 -8.57 -5.67
CA ASP A 114 -6.80 -9.54 -6.78
C ASP A 114 -8.10 -9.92 -7.51
N ILE A 115 -9.25 -9.29 -7.22
CA ILE A 115 -10.45 -9.43 -8.05
C ILE A 115 -10.47 -8.31 -9.10
N SER A 116 -9.62 -8.45 -10.11
CA SER A 116 -9.83 -7.82 -11.42
C SER A 116 -9.68 -8.89 -12.51
N VAL A 117 -10.79 -9.58 -12.78
CA VAL A 117 -11.11 -10.19 -14.08
C VAL A 117 -12.54 -9.83 -14.43
#